data_AF-A0A256YFL2-F1
#
_entry.id   AF-A0A256YFL2-F1
#
_cell.length_a   1.000
_cell.length_b   1.000
_cell.length_c   1.000
_cell.angle_alpha   90.00
_cell.angle_beta   90.00
_cell.angle_gamma   90.00
#
_symmetry.space_group_name_H-M   'P 1'
#
loop_
_entity.id
_entity.type
_entity.pdbx_description
1 polymer ?
#
loop_
_entity_poly.entity_id
_entity_poly.type
_entity_poly.pdbx_seq_one_letter_code
_entity_poly.pdbx_strand_id
1 'polypeptide(L)'
;MDAMENKAIVQVFEGTSGLGTEGTRARFLGETMKISVSTDMLGRMFDGAGRPIDNKPEIIPEDRRNIEGYPMNPSARDFPREFIQTG
;
A
#
# COMPACT_ATOMS: atom_id res chain seq x y z
N MET A 1 2.11 14.07 1.71
CA MET A 1 1.33 15.21 1.20
C MET A 1 1.72 16.41 2.03
N ASP A 2 2.08 17.50 1.38
CA ASP A 2 2.23 18.79 2.06
C ASP A 2 1.02 19.65 1.69
N ALA A 3 0.38 20.24 2.68
CA ALA A 3 -0.91 20.92 2.52
C ALA A 3 -0.88 22.28 3.22
N MET A 4 -1.31 23.30 2.48
CA MET A 4 -1.51 24.67 2.91
C MET A 4 -2.99 25.02 2.73
N GLU A 5 -3.43 26.15 3.31
CA GLU A 5 -4.84 26.57 3.38
C GLU A 5 -5.64 26.40 2.08
N ASN A 6 -5.02 26.64 0.91
CA ASN A 6 -5.68 26.50 -0.40
C ASN A 6 -4.85 25.70 -1.44
N LYS A 7 -3.81 24.96 -1.01
CA LYS A 7 -2.91 24.25 -1.92
C LYS A 7 -2.45 22.92 -1.34
N ALA A 8 -2.27 21.92 -2.19
CA ALA A 8 -1.71 20.64 -1.82
C ALA A 8 -0.65 20.21 -2.84
N ILE A 9 0.48 19.72 -2.34
CA ILE A 9 1.52 19.07 -3.14
C ILE A 9 1.35 17.56 -3.00
N VAL A 10 1.18 16.90 -4.15
CA VAL A 10 0.98 15.45 -4.26
C VAL A 10 2.03 14.82 -5.17
N GLN A 11 2.42 13.59 -4.86
CA GLN A 11 3.31 12.80 -5.71
C GLN A 11 2.48 11.85 -6.57
N VAL A 12 2.75 11.81 -7.87
CA VAL A 12 2.10 10.88 -8.81
C VAL A 12 3.02 9.69 -9.02
N PHE A 13 2.56 8.48 -8.68
CA PHE A 13 3.38 7.26 -8.72
C PHE A 13 3.59 6.71 -10.14
N GLU A 14 2.61 6.83 -11.04
CA GLU A 14 2.70 6.37 -12.43
C GLU A 14 3.40 7.40 -13.36
N GLY A 15 3.95 8.47 -12.78
CA GLY A 15 4.55 9.59 -13.51
C GLY A 15 3.53 10.61 -14.00
N THR A 16 4.01 11.76 -14.46
CA THR A 16 3.17 12.90 -14.89
C THR A 16 3.08 13.03 -16.41
N SER A 17 3.65 12.07 -17.16
CA SER A 17 3.64 12.10 -18.62
C SER A 17 2.20 11.99 -19.14
N GLY A 18 1.78 12.95 -19.97
CA GLY A 18 0.41 13.01 -20.51
C GLY A 18 -0.61 13.72 -19.63
N LEU A 19 -0.24 14.20 -18.43
CA LEU A 19 -1.12 15.03 -17.61
C LEU A 19 -1.03 16.50 -18.03
N GLY A 20 -2.12 17.02 -18.62
CA GLY A 20 -2.29 18.45 -18.85
C GLY A 20 -2.78 19.19 -17.61
N THR A 21 -2.47 20.47 -17.49
CA THR A 21 -3.05 21.34 -16.44
C THR A 21 -4.53 21.63 -16.69
N GLU A 22 -4.95 21.62 -17.95
CA GLU A 22 -6.34 21.79 -18.36
C GLU A 22 -6.99 20.41 -18.60
N GLY A 23 -8.19 20.20 -18.06
CA GLY A 23 -8.96 18.95 -18.24
C GLY A 23 -8.66 17.84 -17.24
N THR A 24 -7.50 17.84 -16.58
CA THR A 24 -7.17 16.87 -15.51
C THR A 24 -7.91 17.22 -14.22
N ARG A 25 -8.54 16.23 -13.58
CA ARG A 25 -9.18 16.38 -12.27
C ARG A 25 -8.56 15.42 -11.26
N ALA A 26 -8.28 15.93 -10.07
CA ALA A 26 -7.87 15.12 -8.92
C ALA A 26 -9.04 14.95 -7.95
N ARG A 27 -9.09 13.81 -7.27
CA ARG A 27 -10.04 13.54 -6.19
C ARG A 27 -9.28 13.02 -4.98
N PHE A 28 -9.46 13.67 -3.83
CA PHE A 28 -8.98 13.16 -2.57
C PHE A 28 -9.91 12.06 -2.07
N LEU A 29 -9.36 10.90 -1.72
CA LEU A 29 -10.13 9.77 -1.20
C LEU A 29 -10.41 9.90 0.31
N GLY A 30 -9.75 10.84 1.00
CA GLY A 30 -9.93 11.06 2.44
C GLY A 30 -9.33 9.97 3.33
N GLU A 31 -8.62 9.01 2.75
CA GLU A 31 -7.91 7.94 3.46
C GLU A 31 -6.45 7.85 3.01
N THR A 32 -5.59 7.36 3.91
CA THR A 32 -4.22 6.99 3.56
C THR A 32 -4.20 5.76 2.65
N MET A 33 -3.06 5.50 2.01
CA MET A 33 -2.90 4.33 1.15
C MET A 33 -3.08 3.04 1.96
N LYS A 34 -3.98 2.18 1.49
CA LYS A 34 -4.27 0.88 2.11
C LYS A 34 -4.11 -0.23 1.10
N ILE A 35 -3.57 -1.36 1.56
CA ILE A 35 -3.51 -2.60 0.80
C ILE A 35 -4.61 -3.55 1.26
N SER A 36 -5.22 -4.22 0.29
CA SER A 36 -6.13 -5.34 0.49
C SER A 36 -5.34 -6.56 0.98
N VAL A 37 -5.70 -7.12 2.13
CA VAL A 37 -5.05 -8.31 2.70
C VAL A 37 -6.03 -9.46 2.84
N SER A 38 -5.54 -10.67 2.60
CA SER A 38 -6.28 -11.93 2.76
C SER A 38 -5.29 -13.08 2.89
N THR A 39 -5.66 -14.15 3.59
CA THR A 39 -4.90 -15.40 3.58
C THR A 39 -4.74 -16.00 2.18
N ASP A 40 -5.66 -15.69 1.26
CA ASP A 40 -5.64 -16.16 -0.13
C ASP A 40 -4.51 -15.54 -0.97
N MET A 41 -3.76 -14.58 -0.42
CA MET A 41 -2.57 -14.01 -1.06
C MET A 41 -1.41 -15.00 -1.16
N LEU A 42 -1.40 -16.07 -0.35
CA LEU A 42 -0.34 -17.07 -0.36
C LEU A 42 -0.26 -17.76 -1.73
N GLY A 43 0.93 -17.75 -2.34
CA GLY A 43 1.16 -18.36 -3.66
C GLY A 43 0.61 -17.56 -4.85
N ARG A 44 0.13 -16.33 -4.61
CA ARG A 44 -0.23 -15.36 -5.65
C ARG A 44 0.95 -14.45 -5.97
N MET A 45 0.92 -13.81 -7.15
CA MET A 45 1.91 -12.80 -7.54
C MET A 45 1.23 -11.45 -7.73
N PHE A 46 1.82 -10.39 -7.19
CA PHE A 46 1.30 -9.02 -7.25
C PHE A 46 2.37 -8.05 -7.75
N ASP A 47 1.94 -6.92 -8.30
CA ASP A 47 2.81 -5.78 -8.58
C ASP A 47 3.07 -4.92 -7.33
N GLY A 48 3.87 -3.85 -7.48
CA GLY A 48 4.19 -2.93 -6.39
C GLY A 48 3.01 -2.12 -5.84
N ALA A 49 1.86 -2.12 -6.51
CA ALA A 49 0.62 -1.49 -6.06
C ALA A 49 -0.33 -2.50 -5.40
N GLY A 50 0.05 -3.79 -5.32
CA GLY A 50 -0.78 -4.86 -4.76
C GLY A 50 -1.83 -5.41 -5.73
N ARG A 51 -1.73 -5.14 -7.04
CA ARG A 51 -2.63 -5.69 -8.06
C ARG A 51 -2.14 -7.08 -8.49
N PRO A 52 -3.01 -8.10 -8.62
CA PRO A 52 -2.57 -9.43 -9.09
C PRO A 52 -1.98 -9.38 -10.50
N ILE A 53 -0.85 -10.06 -10.71
CA ILE A 53 -0.15 -10.17 -12.01
C ILE A 53 -0.03 -11.61 -12.51
N ASP A 54 -0.75 -12.53 -11.88
CA ASP A 54 -0.69 -13.98 -12.16
C ASP A 54 -1.80 -14.50 -13.09
N ASN A 55 -2.56 -13.60 -13.73
CA ASN A 55 -3.71 -13.90 -14.60
C ASN A 55 -4.82 -14.74 -13.92
N LYS A 56 -4.86 -14.76 -12.58
CA LYS A 56 -5.93 -15.38 -11.80
C LYS A 56 -6.98 -14.34 -11.40
N PRO A 57 -8.18 -14.76 -10.94
CA PRO A 57 -9.19 -13.83 -10.44
C PRO A 57 -8.68 -12.93 -9.31
N GLU A 58 -9.35 -11.78 -9.15
CA GLU A 58 -9.13 -10.88 -8.02
C GLU A 58 -9.33 -11.60 -6.69
N ILE A 59 -8.56 -11.19 -5.69
CA ILE A 59 -8.71 -11.71 -4.33
C ILE A 59 -9.78 -10.89 -3.63
N ILE A 60 -10.70 -11.58 -2.95
CA ILE A 60 -11.65 -10.91 -2.06
C ILE A 60 -10.89 -10.59 -0.76
N PRO A 61 -10.67 -9.30 -0.44
CA PRO A 61 -9.95 -8.95 0.78
C PRO A 61 -10.78 -9.28 2.02
N GLU A 62 -10.09 -9.77 3.05
CA GLU A 62 -10.65 -9.89 4.39
C GLU A 62 -10.57 -8.56 5.14
N ASP A 63 -9.55 -7.75 4.83
CA ASP A 63 -9.30 -6.46 5.47
C ASP A 63 -8.55 -5.50 4.53
N ARG A 64 -8.60 -4.19 4.80
CA ARG A 64 -7.81 -3.15 4.12
C ARG A 64 -6.95 -2.42 5.15
N ARG A 65 -5.63 -2.65 5.12
CA ARG A 65 -4.69 -2.13 6.12
C ARG A 65 -3.80 -1.02 5.57
N ASN A 66 -3.47 -0.04 6.41
CA ASN A 66 -2.53 1.03 6.06
C ASN A 66 -1.14 0.41 5.81
N ILE A 67 -0.52 0.78 4.68
CA ILE A 67 0.80 0.26 4.28
C ILE A 67 1.93 0.75 5.18
N GLU A 68 1.74 1.84 5.91
CA GLU A 68 2.72 2.38 6.86
C GLU A 68 2.90 1.47 8.09
N GLY A 69 1.92 0.59 8.34
CA GLY A 69 1.89 -0.26 9.52
C GLY A 69 1.78 0.52 10.83
N TYR A 70 2.09 -0.15 11.94
CA TYR A 70 2.12 0.46 13.25
C TYR A 70 3.42 0.05 13.96
N PRO A 71 4.12 0.99 14.64
CA PRO A 71 5.32 0.65 15.38
C PRO A 71 4.98 -0.28 16.55
N MET A 72 5.72 -1.38 16.67
CA MET A 72 5.58 -2.32 17.78
C MET A 72 6.13 -1.70 19.07
N ASN A 73 5.28 -1.64 20.11
CA ASN A 73 5.63 -1.16 21.45
C ASN A 73 6.88 -1.90 21.98
N PRO A 74 7.95 -1.20 22.40
CA PRO A 74 9.17 -1.82 22.93
C PRO A 74 8.94 -2.85 24.03
N SER A 75 8.01 -2.59 24.95
CA SER A 75 7.71 -3.51 26.07
C SER A 75 6.94 -4.76 25.63
N ALA A 76 6.33 -4.75 24.44
CA ALA A 76 5.62 -5.90 23.87
C ALA A 76 6.51 -6.76 22.97
N ARG A 77 7.79 -6.38 22.79
CA ARG A 77 8.74 -7.13 21.95
C ARG A 77 9.25 -8.33 22.72
N ASP A 78 9.08 -9.52 22.16
CA ASP A 78 9.75 -10.71 22.67
C ASP A 78 11.17 -10.80 22.10
N PHE A 79 12.10 -11.35 22.87
CA PHE A 79 13.48 -11.49 22.44
C PHE A 79 13.61 -12.68 21.47
N PRO A 80 14.24 -12.51 20.29
CA PRO A 80 14.45 -13.61 19.37
C PRO A 80 15.43 -14.62 19.99
N ARG A 81 15.01 -15.88 20.09
CA ARG A 81 15.79 -16.98 20.70
C ARG A 81 15.88 -18.24 19.85
N GLU A 82 15.07 -18.33 18.81
CA GLU A 82 14.97 -19.52 17.98
C GLU A 82 15.95 -19.47 16.80
N PHE A 83 16.52 -20.63 16.47
CA PHE A 83 17.40 -20.80 15.31
C PHE A 83 16.59 -21.11 14.05
N ILE A 84 17.02 -20.59 12.90
CA ILE A 84 16.46 -20.92 11.58
C ILE A 84 17.60 -21.45 10.71
N GLN A 85 17.48 -22.70 10.24
CA GLN A 85 18.42 -23.27 9.28
C GLN A 85 18.12 -22.76 7.87
N THR A 86 19.07 -22.06 7.27
CA THR A 86 18.94 -21.48 5.92
C THR A 86 19.30 -22.44 4.79
N GLY A 87 19.74 -23.66 5.14
CA GLY A 87 20.37 -24.62 4.22
C GLY A 87 21.85 -24.76 4.52
#